data_AF-A0A1L6JD75-F1
#
_entry.id   AF-A0A1L6JD75-F1
#
_cell.length_a   1.000
_cell.length_b   1.000
_cell.length_c   1.000
_cell.angle_alpha   90.00
_cell.angle_beta   90.00
_cell.angle_gamma   90.00
#
_symmetry.space_group_name_H-M   'P 1'
#
loop_
_entity.id
_entity.type
_entity.pdbx_description
1 polymer ?
#
loop_
_entity_poly.entity_id
_entity_poly.type
_entity_poly.pdbx_seq_one_letter_code
_entity_poly.pdbx_strand_id
1 'polypeptide(L)'
;MAAIKILEVAWHRNGCCGEPFYAVRFIDEGTKLLALVFDQPDRVVVIDPVKAAVSVAFGTNSWRGDIYEAALRQAIAKFEDACEIRSAMTDSAGVAADSLH
;
A
#
# COMPACT_ATOMS: atom_id res chain seq x y z
N MET A 1 -12.28 -11.36 -8.53
CA MET A 1 -11.54 -10.15 -8.13
C MET A 1 -12.52 -9.20 -7.47
N ALA A 2 -12.19 -8.65 -6.30
CA ALA A 2 -13.04 -7.67 -5.63
C ALA A 2 -13.13 -6.38 -6.47
N ALA A 3 -14.34 -5.88 -6.70
CA ALA A 3 -14.56 -4.65 -7.46
C ALA A 3 -14.45 -3.44 -6.54
N ILE A 4 -13.23 -3.02 -6.23
CA ILE A 4 -12.97 -1.86 -5.38
C ILE A 4 -12.92 -0.55 -6.18
N LYS A 5 -13.37 0.55 -5.57
CA LYS A 5 -13.22 1.90 -6.13
C LYS A 5 -12.12 2.65 -5.41
N ILE A 6 -11.01 2.91 -6.11
CA ILE A 6 -9.90 3.71 -5.58
C ILE A 6 -10.33 5.17 -5.45
N LEU A 7 -10.01 5.78 -4.31
CA LEU A 7 -10.25 7.19 -4.05
C LEU A 7 -8.95 8.00 -4.10
N GLU A 8 -7.88 7.46 -3.50
CA GLU A 8 -6.62 8.18 -3.29
C GLU A 8 -5.48 7.19 -3.08
N VAL A 9 -4.29 7.53 -3.58
CA VAL A 9 -3.04 6.79 -3.37
C VAL A 9 -1.98 7.79 -2.93
N ALA A 10 -1.21 7.45 -1.90
CA ALA A 10 -0.09 8.24 -1.41
C ALA A 10 1.11 7.33 -1.10
N TRP A 11 2.31 7.82 -1.40
CA TRP A 11 3.57 7.12 -1.12
C TRP A 11 4.28 7.73 0.09
N HIS A 12 4.75 6.87 0.99
CA HIS A 12 5.51 7.26 2.18
C HIS A 12 6.88 6.55 2.17
N ARG A 13 7.96 7.30 1.91
CA ARG A 13 9.33 6.78 1.85
C ARG A 13 9.87 6.31 3.21
N ASN A 14 9.58 7.05 4.29
CA ASN A 14 10.07 6.76 5.63
C ASN A 14 8.91 6.29 6.51
N GLY A 15 8.34 5.13 6.17
CA GLY A 15 7.12 4.63 6.79
C GLY A 15 7.33 3.94 8.15
N CYS A 16 6.60 2.86 8.41
CA CYS A 16 6.65 2.13 9.67
C CYS A 16 8.03 1.51 9.90
N CYS A 17 8.71 1.91 10.97
CA CYS A 17 10.07 1.46 11.28
C CYS A 17 11.08 1.68 10.13
N GLY A 18 10.84 2.69 9.27
CA GLY A 18 11.67 2.97 8.10
C GLY A 18 11.33 2.16 6.84
N GLU A 19 10.40 1.21 6.91
CA GLU A 19 9.91 0.49 5.73
C GLU A 19 8.95 1.38 4.93
N PRO A 20 9.20 1.64 3.64
CA PRO A 20 8.31 2.42 2.80
C PRO A 20 6.99 1.68 2.57
N PHE A 21 5.90 2.44 2.41
CA PHE A 21 4.59 1.87 2.08
C PHE A 21 3.75 2.83 1.25
N TYR A 22 2.72 2.27 0.61
CA TYR A 22 1.64 3.01 -0.02
C TYR A 22 0.41 3.02 0.89
N ALA A 23 -0.16 4.21 1.09
CA ALA A 23 -1.48 4.38 1.68
C ALA A 23 -2.51 4.52 0.56
N VAL A 24 -3.51 3.62 0.55
CA VAL A 24 -4.55 3.62 -0.48
C VAL A 24 -5.92 3.71 0.18
N ARG A 25 -6.67 4.77 -0.12
CA ARG A 25 -8.07 4.87 0.26
C ARG A 25 -8.95 4.34 -0.85
N PHE A 26 -9.92 3.51 -0.50
CA PHE A 26 -10.83 2.91 -1.47
C PHE A 26 -12.22 2.66 -0.85
N ILE A 27 -13.19 2.34 -1.70
CA ILE A 27 -14.53 1.90 -1.31
C ILE A 27 -14.72 0.45 -1.73
N ASP A 28 -15.23 -0.35 -0.80
CA ASP A 28 -15.73 -1.70 -1.05
C ASP A 28 -17.12 -1.86 -0.44
N GLU A 29 -18.09 -2.33 -1.23
CA GLU A 29 -19.50 -2.48 -0.83
C GLU A 29 -20.10 -1.25 -0.09
N GLY A 30 -19.70 -0.04 -0.50
CA GLY A 30 -20.14 1.23 0.11
C GLY A 30 -19.39 1.64 1.39
N THR A 31 -18.50 0.78 1.90
CA THR A 31 -17.64 1.06 3.05
C THR A 31 -16.34 1.71 2.60
N LYS A 32 -15.93 2.79 3.28
CA LYS A 32 -14.63 3.44 3.03
C LYS A 32 -13.55 2.73 3.84
N LEU A 33 -12.52 2.26 3.16
CA LEU A 33 -11.41 1.51 3.74
C LEU A 33 -10.08 2.19 3.44
N LEU A 34 -9.08 1.92 4.28
CA LEU A 34 -7.69 2.31 4.10
C LEU A 34 -6.84 1.05 4.01
N ALA A 35 -6.03 0.93 2.96
CA ALA A 35 -4.99 -0.08 2.85
C ALA A 35 -3.60 0.52 3.07
N LEU A 36 -2.77 -0.21 3.79
CA LEU A 36 -1.33 -0.01 3.87
C LEU A 36 -0.67 -1.17 3.12
N VAL A 37 -0.02 -0.85 2.00
CA VAL A 37 0.62 -1.83 1.12
C VAL A 37 2.12 -1.66 1.20
N PHE A 38 2.80 -2.68 1.70
CA PHE A 38 4.26 -2.74 1.73
C PHE A 38 4.78 -3.41 0.44
N ASP A 39 6.07 -3.23 0.17
CA ASP A 39 6.66 -3.69 -1.09
C ASP A 39 6.56 -5.22 -1.24
N GLN A 40 6.82 -5.95 -0.14
CA GLN A 40 6.78 -7.42 -0.13
C GLN A 40 5.37 -7.98 -0.36
N PRO A 41 5.24 -9.13 -1.04
CA PRO A 41 3.97 -9.82 -1.24
C PRO A 41 3.33 -10.22 0.10
N ASP A 42 2.00 -10.31 0.12
CA ASP A 42 1.19 -10.70 1.29
C ASP A 42 1.32 -9.75 2.50
N ARG A 43 2.01 -8.61 2.34
CA ARG A 43 2.14 -7.55 3.36
C ARG A 43 1.19 -6.40 3.05
N VAL A 44 -0.10 -6.70 3.22
CA VAL A 44 -1.17 -5.72 3.07
C VAL A 44 -2.06 -5.73 4.30
N VAL A 45 -2.25 -4.56 4.89
CA VAL A 45 -3.19 -4.34 5.99
C VAL A 45 -4.35 -3.51 5.46
N VAL A 46 -5.58 -3.94 5.73
CA VAL A 46 -6.79 -3.17 5.42
C VAL A 46 -7.52 -2.85 6.70
N ILE A 47 -7.91 -1.59 6.87
CA ILE A 47 -8.58 -1.09 8.07
C ILE A 47 -9.79 -0.22 7.69
N ASP A 48 -10.88 -0.36 8.44
CA ASP A 48 -11.98 0.60 8.47
C ASP A 48 -11.61 1.70 9.48
N PRO A 49 -11.22 2.91 9.03
CA PRO A 49 -10.70 3.94 9.91
C PRO A 49 -11.76 4.49 10.88
N VAL A 50 -13.04 4.45 10.50
CA VAL A 50 -14.12 4.97 11.35
C VAL A 50 -14.36 4.02 12.51
N LYS A 51 -14.43 2.72 12.24
CA LYS A 51 -14.57 1.72 13.31
C LYS A 51 -13.31 1.62 14.16
N ALA A 52 -12.13 1.73 13.55
CA ALA A 52 -10.85 1.68 14.23
C ALA A 52 -10.66 2.82 15.24
N ALA A 53 -11.32 3.96 15.04
CA ALA A 53 -11.29 5.10 15.97
C ALA A 53 -11.95 4.79 17.33
N VAL A 54 -12.82 3.78 17.40
CA VAL A 54 -13.48 3.36 18.64
C VAL A 54 -12.71 2.23 19.32
N SER A 55 -12.28 1.24 18.55
CA SER A 55 -11.46 0.12 19.02
C SER A 55 -10.68 -0.47 17.86
N VAL A 56 -9.53 -1.10 18.11
CA VAL A 56 -8.79 -1.82 17.07
C VAL A 56 -8.89 -3.31 17.35
N ALA A 57 -9.51 -4.07 16.43
CA ALA A 57 -9.74 -5.49 16.60
C ALA A 57 -9.65 -6.24 15.26
N PHE A 58 -8.79 -7.27 15.24
CA PHE A 58 -8.63 -8.15 14.09
C PHE A 58 -9.93 -8.87 13.75
N GLY A 59 -10.27 -8.96 12.45
CA GLY A 59 -11.48 -9.58 11.94
C GLY A 59 -12.74 -8.71 12.03
N THR A 60 -12.69 -7.60 12.77
CA THR A 60 -13.86 -6.71 12.99
C THR A 60 -13.73 -5.40 12.21
N ASN A 61 -12.54 -4.78 12.27
CA ASN A 61 -12.25 -3.51 11.58
C ASN A 61 -10.85 -3.48 10.97
N SER A 62 -10.10 -4.56 11.11
CA SER A 62 -8.77 -4.73 10.54
C SER A 62 -8.64 -6.15 10.01
N TRP A 63 -8.14 -6.29 8.79
CA TRP A 63 -8.04 -7.57 8.08
C TRP A 63 -6.71 -7.68 7.32
N ARG A 64 -6.34 -8.93 7.01
CA ARG A 64 -5.31 -9.22 6.01
C ARG A 64 -5.82 -8.80 4.63
N GLY A 65 -4.97 -8.17 3.82
CA GLY A 65 -5.38 -7.55 2.56
C GLY A 65 -5.41 -8.46 1.33
N ASP A 66 -5.33 -9.79 1.47
CA ASP A 66 -5.11 -10.70 0.32
C ASP A 66 -6.13 -10.53 -0.81
N ILE A 67 -7.40 -10.38 -0.45
CA ILE A 67 -8.49 -10.27 -1.42
C ILE A 67 -8.43 -8.96 -2.24
N TYR A 68 -7.73 -7.96 -1.71
CA TYR A 68 -7.59 -6.63 -2.31
C TYR A 68 -6.23 -6.43 -2.97
N GLU A 69 -5.20 -7.19 -2.59
CA GLU A 69 -3.80 -6.95 -2.95
C GLU A 69 -3.60 -6.76 -4.45
N ALA A 70 -4.17 -7.64 -5.28
CA ALA A 70 -4.05 -7.53 -6.73
C ALA A 70 -4.59 -6.20 -7.28
N ALA A 71 -5.77 -5.76 -6.80
CA ALA A 71 -6.38 -4.52 -7.23
C ALA A 71 -5.63 -3.28 -6.69
N LEU A 72 -5.13 -3.36 -5.45
CA LEU A 72 -4.34 -2.30 -4.82
C LEU A 72 -2.99 -2.11 -5.51
N ARG A 73 -2.27 -3.18 -5.81
CA ARG A 73 -0.99 -3.12 -6.54
C ARG A 73 -1.18 -2.58 -7.96
N GLN A 74 -2.29 -2.92 -8.63
CA GLN A 74 -2.61 -2.32 -9.93
C GLN A 74 -2.87 -0.81 -9.83
N ALA A 75 -3.52 -0.35 -8.77
CA ALA A 75 -3.76 1.07 -8.53
C ALA A 75 -2.45 1.82 -8.23
N ILE A 76 -1.56 1.21 -7.45
CA ILE A 76 -0.22 1.75 -7.13
C ILE A 76 0.62 1.89 -8.40
N ALA A 77 0.68 0.86 -9.25
CA ALA A 77 1.43 0.94 -10.51
C ALA A 77 0.96 2.11 -11.38
N LYS A 78 -0.36 2.32 -11.50
CA LYS A 78 -0.93 3.47 -12.23
C LYS A 78 -0.55 4.82 -11.60
N PHE A 79 -0.49 4.87 -10.27
CA PHE A 79 -0.07 6.07 -9.54
C PHE A 79 1.42 6.37 -9.75
N GLU A 80 2.28 5.34 -9.68
CA GLU A 80 3.72 5.47 -9.95
C GLU A 80 3.98 5.97 -11.37
N ASP A 81 3.26 5.43 -12.36
CA ASP A 81 3.36 5.85 -13.76
C ASP A 81 2.90 7.30 -13.94
N ALA A 82 1.85 7.74 -13.24
CA ALA A 82 1.33 9.10 -13.33
C ALA A 82 2.20 10.14 -12.60
N CYS A 83 2.92 9.74 -11.56
CA CYS A 83 3.76 10.62 -10.75
C CYS A 83 5.26 10.53 -11.07
N GLU A 84 5.67 9.74 -12.06
CA GLU A 84 7.08 9.46 -12.42
C GLU A 84 7.93 8.91 -11.24
N ILE A 85 7.31 8.31 -10.23
CA ILE A 85 7.97 7.85 -8.99
C ILE A 85 9.01 6.77 -9.29
N ARG A 86 8.79 5.98 -10.34
CA ARG A 86 9.62 4.82 -10.72
C ARG A 86 11.05 5.19 -11.12
N SER A 87 11.29 6.42 -11.58
CA SER A 87 12.65 6.91 -11.87
C SER A 87 13.49 7.09 -10.60
N ALA A 88 12.89 7.33 -9.43
CA ALA A 88 13.64 7.55 -8.19
C ALA A 88 13.93 6.26 -7.38
N MET A 89 13.12 5.20 -7.55
CA MET A 89 13.31 3.94 -6.83
C MET A 89 14.39 3.04 -7.44
N THR A 90 14.57 3.07 -8.76
CA THR A 90 15.55 2.21 -9.45
C THR A 90 17.01 2.67 -9.23
N ASP A 91 17.23 3.97 -9.00
CA ASP A 91 18.56 4.54 -8.80
C ASP A 91 19.19 4.20 -7.44
N SER A 92 18.41 3.75 -6.45
CA SER A 92 18.91 3.40 -5.11
C SER A 92 19.28 1.92 -4.95
N ALA A 93 18.89 1.05 -5.89
CA ALA A 93 19.27 -0.37 -5.89
C ALA A 93 20.58 -0.66 -6.65
N GLY A 94 21.16 0.32 -7.36
CA GLY A 94 22.29 0.13 -8.27
C GLY A 94 23.70 0.36 -7.69
N VAL A 95 23.87 0.80 -6.43
CA VAL A 95 25.18 1.24 -5.90
C VAL A 95 25.87 0.20 -5.00
N ALA A 96 25.32 -1.01 -4.84
CA ALA A 96 25.86 -2.02 -3.92
C ALA A 96 26.72 -3.12 -4.59
N ALA A 97 27.19 -2.94 -5.82
CA ALA A 97 27.90 -3.99 -6.55
C ALA A 97 29.08 -3.49 -7.38
N ASP A 98 29.96 -2.64 -6.83
CA ASP A 98 31.34 -2.58 -7.33
C ASP A 98 32.27 -1.90 -6.32
N SER A 99 32.98 -2.68 -5.50
CA SER A 99 34.23 -2.31 -4.79
C SER A 99 34.69 -3.46 -3.90
N LEU A 100 35.24 -4.49 -4.52
CA LEU A 100 36.14 -5.45 -3.87
C LEU A 100 37.00 -6.07 -4.97
N HIS A 101 38.10 -5.39 -5.32
CA HIS A 101 39.36 -5.93 -5.82
C HIS A 101 40.47 -4.90 -5.55
#